data_AF-A0A7L2JCV6-F1
#
_entry.id   AF-A0A7L2JCV6-F1
#
_cell.length_a   1.000
_cell.length_b   1.000
_cell.length_c   1.000
_cell.angle_alpha   90.00
_cell.angle_beta   90.00
_cell.angle_gamma   90.00
#
_symmetry.space_group_name_H-M   'P 1'
#
loop_
_entity.id
_entity.type
_entity.pdbx_description
1 polymer ?
#
loop_
_entity_poly.entity_id
_entity_poly.type
_entity_poly.pdbx_seq_one_letter_code
_entity_poly.pdbx_strand_id
1 'polypeptide(L)'
;EKRTVTQIEKNGYPDSIYINAAKIFQGIHTEKSEDKIQVRYGNNSESPMMAFKDERSRRLCYELAFNTLKYQDLLEEILLDSHTYPCNSIPDELTSLLVVMLYDLQDRKFKKRKTFAEEELVAEVQEIGNYLYRYMCK
;
A
#
# COMPACT_ATOMS: atom_id res chain seq x y z
N GLU A 1 -13.03 -36.63 -8.58
CA GLU A 1 -12.95 -35.30 -9.24
C GLU A 1 -11.90 -34.45 -8.55
N LYS A 2 -10.90 -33.94 -9.28
CA LYS A 2 -9.98 -32.92 -8.76
C LYS A 2 -10.65 -31.56 -8.94
N ARG A 3 -11.08 -30.93 -7.84
CA ARG A 3 -11.48 -29.52 -7.86
C ARG A 3 -10.24 -28.70 -8.21
N THR A 4 -10.13 -28.27 -9.46
CA THR A 4 -9.23 -27.18 -9.84
C THR A 4 -9.70 -25.94 -9.11
N VAL A 5 -9.03 -25.59 -8.01
CA VAL A 5 -9.15 -24.28 -7.39
C VAL A 5 -8.52 -23.31 -8.37
N THR A 6 -9.34 -22.71 -9.23
CA THR A 6 -8.91 -21.60 -10.08
C THR A 6 -8.57 -20.46 -9.13
N GLN A 7 -7.28 -20.29 -8.85
CA GLN A 7 -6.78 -19.21 -8.02
C GLN A 7 -7.14 -17.92 -8.76
N ILE A 8 -8.14 -17.17 -8.26
CA ILE A 8 -8.54 -15.91 -8.86
C ILE A 8 -7.33 -14.98 -8.76
N GLU A 9 -6.73 -14.64 -9.90
CA GLU A 9 -5.58 -13.74 -9.92
C GLU A 9 -6.00 -12.37 -9.36
N LYS A 10 -5.33 -11.96 -8.29
CA LYS A 10 -5.52 -10.63 -7.73
C LYS A 10 -4.83 -9.61 -8.64
N ASN A 11 -5.61 -8.71 -9.23
CA ASN A 11 -5.14 -7.76 -10.27
C ASN A 11 -4.78 -6.36 -9.73
N GLY A 12 -4.95 -6.16 -8.41
CA GLY A 12 -4.76 -4.90 -7.70
C GLY A 12 -6.09 -4.23 -7.41
N TYR A 13 -6.02 -3.02 -6.88
CA TYR A 13 -7.18 -2.24 -6.49
C TYR A 13 -7.27 -0.93 -7.30
N PRO A 14 -8.44 -0.27 -7.32
CA PRO A 14 -8.54 1.10 -7.76
C PRO A 14 -7.72 2.06 -6.86
N ASP A 15 -7.25 3.18 -7.42
CA ASP A 15 -6.42 4.20 -6.77
C ASP A 15 -7.10 4.75 -5.51
N SER A 16 -8.41 4.99 -5.58
CA SER A 16 -9.21 5.42 -4.43
C SER A 16 -9.19 4.42 -3.26
N ILE A 17 -9.03 3.12 -3.51
CA ILE A 17 -8.91 2.11 -2.46
C ILE A 17 -7.52 2.21 -1.81
N TYR A 18 -6.45 2.37 -2.59
CA TYR A 18 -5.11 2.55 -2.02
C TYR A 18 -5.01 3.82 -1.19
N ILE A 19 -5.54 4.95 -1.69
CA ILE A 19 -5.53 6.22 -0.96
C ILE A 19 -6.29 6.11 0.37
N ASN A 20 -7.50 5.54 0.34
CA ASN A 20 -8.28 5.39 1.57
C ASN A 20 -7.67 4.36 2.53
N ALA A 21 -7.13 3.25 2.03
CA ALA A 21 -6.44 2.27 2.85
C ALA A 21 -5.17 2.85 3.49
N ALA A 22 -4.41 3.67 2.77
CA ALA A 22 -3.24 4.38 3.29
C ALA A 22 -3.62 5.36 4.41
N LYS A 23 -4.73 6.11 4.25
CA LYS A 23 -5.27 6.99 5.30
C LYS A 23 -5.69 6.21 6.55
N ILE A 24 -6.37 5.07 6.37
CA ILE A 24 -6.75 4.19 7.50
C ILE A 24 -5.49 3.66 8.19
N PHE A 25 -4.55 3.10 7.42
CA PHE A 25 -3.30 2.54 7.92
C PHE A 25 -2.48 3.58 8.69
N GLN A 26 -2.33 4.80 8.16
CA GLN A 26 -1.67 5.91 8.85
C GLN A 26 -2.25 6.16 10.25
N GLY A 27 -3.57 6.07 10.41
CA GLY A 27 -4.22 6.30 11.71
C GLY A 27 -4.11 5.15 12.71
N ILE A 28 -3.68 3.96 12.29
CA ILE A 28 -3.66 2.74 13.13
C ILE A 28 -2.29 2.04 13.16
N HIS A 29 -1.32 2.51 12.38
CA HIS A 29 0.03 1.93 12.35
C HIS A 29 0.69 2.02 13.73
N THR A 30 1.57 1.07 13.99
CA THR A 30 2.33 1.07 15.24
C THR A 30 3.52 2.00 15.08
N GLU A 31 3.52 3.11 15.81
CA GLU A 31 4.71 3.96 15.94
C GLU A 31 5.79 3.21 16.72
N LYS A 32 7.03 3.31 16.25
CA LYS A 32 8.18 2.65 16.86
C LYS A 32 9.09 3.68 17.55
N SER A 33 9.87 3.24 18.55
CA SER A 33 10.75 4.15 19.32
C SER A 33 11.95 4.60 18.49
N GLU A 34 12.42 5.82 18.68
CA GLU A 34 13.50 6.43 17.87
C GLU A 34 14.87 5.72 17.95
N ASP A 35 15.02 4.70 18.79
CA ASP A 35 16.29 4.02 19.08
C ASP A 35 16.79 3.07 17.96
N LYS A 36 16.07 2.93 16.84
CA LYS A 36 16.44 2.07 15.70
C LYS A 36 16.21 2.75 14.35
N ILE A 37 16.95 2.31 13.32
CA ILE A 37 16.67 2.68 11.93
C ILE A 37 15.26 2.18 11.58
N GLN A 38 14.38 3.10 11.19
CA GLN A 38 12.96 2.83 11.01
C GLN A 38 12.39 3.56 9.79
N VAL A 39 11.29 3.01 9.29
CA VAL A 39 10.47 3.67 8.28
C VAL A 39 9.78 4.87 8.92
N ARG A 40 9.90 6.03 8.27
CA ARG A 40 9.33 7.30 8.72
C ARG A 40 7.97 7.54 8.07
N TYR A 41 6.96 7.69 8.91
CA TYR A 41 5.61 8.07 8.50
C TYR A 41 5.42 9.57 8.71
N GLY A 42 5.03 10.28 7.66
CA GLY A 42 4.77 11.71 7.73
C GLY A 42 3.58 12.05 8.63
N ASN A 43 3.59 13.26 9.18
CA ASN A 43 2.50 13.76 10.01
C ASN A 43 1.30 14.16 9.15
N ASN A 44 0.33 13.26 8.98
CA ASN A 44 -0.95 13.58 8.36
C ASN A 44 -1.91 14.09 9.44
N SER A 45 -1.72 15.35 9.86
CA SER A 45 -2.51 16.02 10.90
C SER A 45 -3.98 16.26 10.51
N GLU A 46 -4.31 16.16 9.22
CA GLU A 46 -5.68 16.15 8.74
C GLU A 46 -6.14 14.71 8.60
N SER A 47 -7.03 14.26 9.49
CA SER A 47 -7.87 13.09 9.22
C SER A 47 -8.79 13.46 8.06
N PRO A 48 -8.54 13.02 6.81
CA PRO A 48 -9.39 13.42 5.71
C PRO A 48 -10.70 12.67 5.90
N MET A 49 -11.83 13.33 5.69
CA MET A 49 -13.10 12.63 5.55
C MET A 49 -12.92 11.53 4.50
N MET A 50 -12.98 10.26 4.92
CA MET A 50 -12.83 9.14 4.00
C MET A 50 -14.03 9.11 3.06
N ALA A 51 -13.80 9.46 1.80
CA ALA A 51 -14.83 9.42 0.78
C ALA A 51 -14.91 8.00 0.19
N PHE A 52 -15.70 7.14 0.82
CA PHE A 52 -16.00 5.82 0.26
C PHE A 52 -17.09 5.94 -0.80
N LYS A 53 -16.86 5.38 -1.99
CA LYS A 53 -17.85 5.33 -3.06
C LYS A 53 -19.10 4.53 -2.66
N ASP A 54 -18.90 3.41 -1.98
CA ASP A 54 -19.94 2.46 -1.59
C ASP A 54 -19.44 1.54 -0.45
N GLU A 55 -20.34 0.71 0.09
CA GLU A 55 -20.01 -0.17 1.22
C GLU A 55 -18.96 -1.24 0.86
N ARG A 56 -18.98 -1.77 -0.36
CA ARG A 56 -17.97 -2.74 -0.80
C ARG A 56 -16.60 -2.08 -0.88
N SER A 57 -16.53 -0.87 -1.46
CA SER A 57 -15.31 -0.07 -1.48
C SER A 57 -14.78 0.17 -0.05
N ARG A 58 -15.66 0.52 0.90
CA ARG A 58 -15.30 0.67 2.31
C ARG A 58 -14.70 -0.60 2.90
N ARG A 59 -15.34 -1.76 2.69
CA ARG A 59 -14.85 -3.06 3.19
C ARG A 59 -13.45 -3.38 2.63
N LEU A 60 -13.23 -3.14 1.34
CA LEU A 60 -11.93 -3.37 0.70
C LEU A 60 -10.83 -2.45 1.26
N CYS A 61 -11.14 -1.18 1.54
CA CYS A 61 -10.17 -0.26 2.16
C CYS A 61 -9.72 -0.76 3.54
N TYR A 62 -10.68 -1.15 4.40
CA TYR A 62 -10.35 -1.68 5.73
C TYR A 62 -9.59 -3.00 5.65
N GLU A 63 -10.01 -3.92 4.79
CA GLU A 63 -9.32 -5.19 4.59
C GLU A 63 -7.87 -4.98 4.15
N LEU A 64 -7.63 -4.08 3.19
CA LEU A 64 -6.29 -3.76 2.71
C LEU A 64 -5.44 -3.11 3.81
N ALA A 65 -5.99 -2.14 4.53
CA ALA A 65 -5.28 -1.47 5.62
C ALA A 65 -4.94 -2.41 6.77
N PHE A 66 -5.87 -3.25 7.23
CA PHE A 66 -5.63 -4.19 8.33
C PHE A 66 -4.71 -5.32 7.95
N ASN A 67 -4.79 -5.82 6.71
CA ASN A 67 -3.80 -6.78 6.25
C ASN A 67 -2.41 -6.15 6.19
N THR A 68 -2.30 -4.89 5.75
CA THR A 68 -1.02 -4.16 5.78
C THR A 68 -0.51 -4.03 7.22
N LEU A 69 -1.36 -3.64 8.17
CA LEU A 69 -1.02 -3.56 9.59
C LEU A 69 -0.50 -4.89 10.15
N LYS A 70 -1.15 -6.00 9.80
CA LYS A 70 -0.73 -7.34 10.24
C LYS A 70 0.72 -7.66 9.84
N TYR A 71 1.18 -7.13 8.71
CA TYR A 71 2.52 -7.38 8.18
C TYR A 71 3.43 -6.14 8.25
N GLN A 72 3.06 -5.11 9.02
CA GLN A 72 3.79 -3.84 9.08
C GLN A 72 5.29 -4.05 9.28
N ASP A 73 5.69 -4.80 10.31
CA ASP A 73 7.10 -5.05 10.63
C ASP A 73 7.88 -5.66 9.47
N LEU A 74 7.30 -6.68 8.82
CA LEU A 74 7.92 -7.37 7.69
C LEU A 74 8.04 -6.44 6.47
N LEU A 75 7.01 -5.63 6.21
CA LEU A 75 7.00 -4.72 5.06
C LEU A 75 8.03 -3.60 5.24
N GLU A 76 8.15 -3.07 6.45
CA GLU A 76 9.17 -2.08 6.78
C GLU A 76 10.59 -2.66 6.69
N GLU A 77 10.81 -3.87 7.20
CA GLU A 77 12.10 -4.57 7.08
C GLU A 77 12.49 -4.73 5.61
N ILE A 78 11.56 -5.15 4.76
CA ILE A 78 11.79 -5.28 3.31
C ILE A 78 12.17 -3.94 2.67
N LEU A 79 11.54 -2.83 3.07
CA LEU A 79 11.91 -1.50 2.58
C LEU A 79 13.32 -1.10 3.01
N LEU A 80 13.69 -1.35 4.27
CA LEU A 80 15.01 -1.01 4.81
C LEU A 80 16.11 -1.88 4.17
N ASP A 81 15.89 -3.19 4.05
CA ASP A 81 16.84 -4.15 3.49
C ASP A 81 17.04 -3.99 1.98
N SER A 82 16.05 -3.44 1.28
CA SER A 82 16.18 -3.14 -0.16
C SER A 82 17.21 -2.05 -0.46
N HIS A 83 17.65 -1.30 0.56
CA HIS A 83 18.49 -0.09 0.44
C HIS A 83 17.88 1.01 -0.45
N THR A 84 16.59 0.93 -0.80
CA THR A 84 15.90 1.96 -1.58
C THR A 84 15.10 2.93 -0.71
N TYR A 85 15.00 2.64 0.59
CA TYR A 85 14.39 3.49 1.60
C TYR A 85 15.45 3.93 2.65
N PRO A 86 15.44 5.18 3.14
CA PRO A 86 14.53 6.28 2.78
C PRO A 86 14.74 6.73 1.33
N CYS A 87 13.63 6.99 0.65
CA CYS A 87 13.64 7.39 -0.75
C CYS A 87 13.58 8.91 -0.86
N ASN A 88 14.66 9.56 -1.32
CA ASN A 88 14.68 11.02 -1.49
C ASN A 88 13.59 11.55 -2.45
N SER A 89 13.02 10.70 -3.31
CA SER A 89 11.94 11.08 -4.22
C SER A 89 10.55 10.83 -3.68
N ILE A 90 10.38 10.05 -2.59
CA ILE A 90 9.07 9.80 -1.98
C ILE A 90 9.04 10.51 -0.63
N PRO A 91 8.19 11.54 -0.47
CA PRO A 91 8.08 12.26 0.79
C PRO A 91 7.42 11.37 1.86
N ASP A 92 7.75 11.61 3.14
CA ASP A 92 7.32 10.76 4.26
C ASP A 92 5.77 10.68 4.39
N GLU A 93 5.05 11.69 3.92
CA GLU A 93 3.58 11.73 3.84
C GLU A 93 2.99 10.60 2.98
N LEU A 94 3.77 10.11 2.00
CA LEU A 94 3.38 8.99 1.12
C LEU A 94 3.85 7.63 1.63
N THR A 95 4.57 7.56 2.75
CA THR A 95 5.07 6.28 3.28
C THR A 95 3.95 5.30 3.60
N SER A 96 2.81 5.77 4.14
CA SER A 96 1.65 4.91 4.35
C SER A 96 1.10 4.32 3.06
N LEU A 97 1.10 5.11 1.97
CA LEU A 97 0.70 4.63 0.64
C LEU A 97 1.72 3.61 0.10
N LEU A 98 3.01 3.88 0.27
CA LEU A 98 4.10 2.99 -0.11
C LEU A 98 3.95 1.61 0.53
N VAL A 99 3.75 1.54 1.85
CA VAL A 99 3.66 0.29 2.60
C VAL A 99 2.40 -0.50 2.22
N VAL A 100 1.25 0.18 2.07
CA VAL A 100 0.00 -0.44 1.62
C VAL A 100 0.13 -1.01 0.19
N MET A 101 0.76 -0.27 -0.72
CA MET A 101 0.98 -0.74 -2.09
C MET A 101 2.03 -1.86 -2.16
N LEU A 102 3.02 -1.87 -1.27
CA LEU A 102 3.99 -2.96 -1.15
C LEU A 102 3.30 -4.26 -0.72
N TYR A 103 2.41 -4.20 0.27
CA TYR A 103 1.62 -5.36 0.68
C TYR A 103 0.84 -5.96 -0.49
N ASP A 104 0.10 -5.11 -1.22
CA ASP A 104 -0.64 -5.56 -2.40
C ASP A 104 0.27 -6.12 -3.50
N LEU A 105 1.44 -5.51 -3.73
CA LEU A 105 2.41 -6.01 -4.71
C LEU A 105 2.89 -7.42 -4.36
N GLN A 106 3.19 -7.68 -3.07
CA GLN A 106 3.58 -9.00 -2.59
C GLN A 106 2.45 -10.03 -2.71
N ASP A 107 1.23 -9.65 -2.34
CA ASP A 107 0.06 -10.53 -2.42
C ASP A 107 -0.24 -10.94 -3.87
N ARG A 108 0.03 -10.04 -4.83
CA ARG A 108 -0.06 -10.28 -6.27
C ARG A 108 1.19 -10.92 -6.88
N LYS A 109 2.10 -11.45 -6.05
CA LYS A 109 3.32 -12.14 -6.49
C LYS A 109 4.19 -11.27 -7.39
N PHE A 110 4.36 -10.00 -7.03
CA PHE A 110 5.21 -9.03 -7.72
C PHE A 110 4.81 -8.75 -9.18
N LYS A 111 3.58 -9.10 -9.58
CA LYS A 111 3.05 -8.72 -10.89
C LYS A 111 2.74 -7.23 -10.91
N LYS A 112 2.78 -6.59 -12.09
CA LYS A 112 2.29 -5.21 -12.24
C LYS A 112 0.76 -5.18 -12.03
N ARG A 113 0.26 -4.15 -11.35
CA ARG A 113 -1.18 -3.90 -11.21
C ARG A 113 -1.81 -3.63 -12.59
N LYS A 114 -3.07 -4.04 -12.78
CA LYS A 114 -3.89 -3.58 -13.91
C LYS A 114 -4.59 -2.27 -13.51
N THR A 115 -4.42 -1.23 -14.32
CA THR A 115 -5.22 -0.02 -14.25
C THR A 115 -6.55 -0.24 -14.97
N PHE A 116 -7.66 0.21 -14.39
CA PHE A 116 -8.97 0.08 -15.02
C PHE A 116 -9.27 1.32 -15.87
N ALA A 117 -9.90 1.15 -17.04
CA ALA A 117 -10.06 2.26 -18.01
C ALA A 117 -10.98 3.40 -17.50
N GLU A 118 -11.87 3.09 -16.56
CA GLU A 118 -12.87 4.00 -15.98
C GLU A 118 -12.43 4.59 -14.63
N GLU A 119 -11.18 4.31 -14.23
CA GLU A 119 -10.65 4.70 -12.94
C GLU A 119 -10.07 6.11 -12.97
N GLU A 120 -10.45 6.94 -12.02
CA GLU A 120 -9.79 8.21 -11.76
C GLU A 120 -8.38 7.91 -11.21
N LEU A 121 -7.37 8.27 -12.00
CA LEU A 121 -5.98 8.03 -11.64
C LEU A 121 -5.47 9.10 -10.67
N VAL A 122 -4.81 8.66 -9.61
CA VAL A 122 -4.20 9.51 -8.60
C VAL A 122 -2.69 9.49 -8.79
N ALA A 123 -2.08 10.67 -8.96
CA ALA A 123 -0.67 10.79 -9.34
C ALA A 123 0.27 10.07 -8.38
N GLU A 124 0.01 10.19 -7.08
CA GLU A 124 0.76 9.58 -5.99
C GLU A 124 0.70 8.04 -6.08
N VAL A 125 -0.45 7.47 -6.41
CA VAL A 125 -0.58 6.00 -6.59
C VAL A 125 0.24 5.53 -7.79
N GLN A 126 0.26 6.28 -8.87
CA GLN A 126 1.07 5.94 -10.05
C GLN A 126 2.56 6.05 -9.76
N GLU A 127 2.99 7.10 -9.06
CA GLU A 127 4.37 7.32 -8.66
C GLU A 127 4.88 6.17 -7.77
N ILE A 128 4.17 5.88 -6.68
CA ILE A 128 4.51 4.80 -5.76
C ILE A 128 4.48 3.44 -6.47
N GLY A 129 3.47 3.18 -7.30
CA GLY A 129 3.37 1.94 -8.06
C GLY A 129 4.54 1.72 -9.01
N ASN A 130 4.99 2.78 -9.69
CA ASN A 130 6.15 2.73 -10.58
C ASN A 130 7.46 2.57 -9.81
N TYR A 131 7.61 3.25 -8.67
CA TYR A 131 8.76 3.07 -7.78
C TYR A 131 8.88 1.62 -7.32
N LEU A 132 7.82 1.07 -6.73
CA LEU A 132 7.82 -0.31 -6.22
C LEU A 132 8.10 -1.33 -7.33
N TYR A 133 7.49 -1.17 -8.50
CA TYR A 133 7.73 -2.08 -9.61
C TYR A 133 9.17 -2.00 -10.13
N ARG A 134 9.77 -0.81 -10.13
CA ARG A 134 11.16 -0.62 -10.59
C ARG A 134 12.18 -1.28 -9.66
N TYR A 135 11.95 -1.26 -8.35
CA TYR A 135 12.94 -1.68 -7.36
C TYR A 135 12.68 -3.06 -6.76
N MET A 136 11.42 -3.52 -6.71
CA MET A 136 11.05 -4.79 -6.07
C MET A 136 10.79 -5.92 -7.07
N CYS A 137 10.74 -5.64 -8.37
CA CYS A 137 10.38 -6.63 -9.41
C CYS A 137 11.44 -6.76 -10.51
N LYS A 138 12.67 -6.26 -10.28
CA LYS A 138 13.80 -6.39 -11.19
C LYS A 138 14.84 -7.38 -10.68
#